data_AF-A0A078I1C2-F1
#
_entry.id   AF-A0A078I1C2-F1
#
_cell.length_a   1.000
_cell.length_b   1.000
_cell.length_c   1.000
_cell.angle_alpha   90.00
_cell.angle_beta   90.00
_cell.angle_gamma   90.00
#
_symmetry.space_group_name_H-M   'P 1'
#
loop_
_entity.id
_entity.type
_entity.pdbx_description
1 polymer ?
#
loop_
_entity_poly.entity_id
_entity_poly.type
_entity_poly.pdbx_seq_one_letter_code
_entity_poly.pdbx_strand_id
1 'polypeptide(L)'
;MDSGENIQLMGTRNFTRCESALHSEVEALRWAMENMLQHSPCQSFGTDCKELIAMIKEPQEWPSFATELEKIETLQILSLILEHKQLQQVSKDPMNQVSQVFEKYLQYVKRFSRYKNPDAVRQFHIILSRHQLTEFELCVLGNLCPETAEEAVAMVPSLKTKGRAHSDEAIEKMLNDLSLVKRFE
;
A
#
# COMPACT_ATOMS: atom_id res chain seq x y z
N MET A 1 -36.24 -17.46 18.37
CA MET A 1 -35.95 -17.29 16.93
C MET A 1 -34.47 -17.01 16.86
N ASP A 2 -33.72 -18.00 16.38
CA ASP A 2 -32.26 -18.03 16.36
C ASP A 2 -31.79 -17.16 15.18
N SER A 3 -31.20 -16.01 15.47
CA SER A 3 -30.64 -15.12 14.45
C SER A 3 -29.29 -15.69 14.02
N GLY A 4 -29.32 -16.68 13.13
CA GLY A 4 -28.13 -17.26 12.52
C GLY A 4 -27.37 -16.19 11.74
N GLU A 5 -26.27 -15.72 12.32
CA GLU A 5 -25.24 -14.95 11.62
C GLU A 5 -24.80 -15.77 10.41
N ASN A 6 -25.04 -15.22 9.22
CA ASN A 6 -24.77 -15.88 7.96
C ASN A 6 -23.26 -15.79 7.70
N ILE A 7 -22.48 -16.73 8.24
CA ILE A 7 -21.03 -16.79 8.04
C ILE A 7 -20.76 -17.11 6.57
N GLN A 8 -20.46 -16.07 5.78
CA GLN A 8 -20.07 -16.23 4.40
C GLN A 8 -18.61 -16.70 4.33
N LEU A 9 -18.41 -17.99 4.10
CA LEU A 9 -17.09 -18.57 3.83
C LEU A 9 -16.68 -18.26 2.40
N MET A 10 -15.65 -17.43 2.23
CA MET A 10 -15.00 -17.20 0.93
C MET A 10 -13.68 -17.99 0.87
N GLY A 11 -13.45 -18.70 -0.22
CA GLY A 11 -12.24 -19.50 -0.45
C GLY A 11 -11.54 -19.10 -1.74
N THR A 12 -10.23 -19.32 -1.80
CA THR A 12 -9.39 -18.99 -2.96
C THR A 12 -9.43 -20.12 -4.00
N ARG A 13 -9.27 -19.76 -5.28
CA ARG A 13 -9.05 -20.71 -6.39
C ARG A 13 -7.56 -20.70 -6.73
N ASN A 14 -6.96 -21.89 -6.82
CA ASN A 14 -5.52 -22.04 -7.06
C ASN A 14 -5.06 -21.32 -8.34
N PHE A 15 -4.02 -20.47 -8.21
CA PHE A 15 -3.34 -19.86 -9.35
C PHE A 15 -2.41 -20.88 -10.01
N THR A 16 -2.43 -20.94 -11.34
CA THR A 16 -1.72 -21.98 -12.12
C THR A 16 -0.22 -21.77 -12.32
N ARG A 17 0.41 -20.79 -11.65
CA ARG A 17 1.88 -20.60 -11.65
C ARG A 17 2.31 -19.86 -10.39
N CYS A 18 2.71 -20.59 -9.35
CA CYS A 18 3.47 -20.05 -8.24
C CYS A 18 4.82 -20.78 -8.17
N GLU A 19 5.89 -20.04 -7.88
CA GLU A 19 7.25 -20.58 -7.81
C GLU A 19 7.43 -21.57 -6.64
N SER A 20 6.58 -21.51 -5.61
CA SER A 20 6.50 -22.48 -4.52
C SER A 20 5.11 -22.52 -3.86
N ALA A 21 4.86 -23.56 -3.04
CA ALA A 21 3.65 -23.64 -2.21
C ALA A 21 3.55 -22.42 -1.27
N LEU A 22 4.67 -21.98 -0.71
CA LEU A 22 4.75 -20.82 0.17
C LEU A 22 4.40 -19.50 -0.54
N HIS A 23 4.80 -19.32 -1.80
CA HIS A 23 4.34 -18.18 -2.60
C HIS A 23 2.81 -18.18 -2.75
N SER A 24 2.20 -19.34 -2.93
CA SER A 24 0.74 -19.44 -3.05
C SER A 24 0.03 -19.04 -1.76
N GLU A 25 0.58 -19.40 -0.61
CA GLU A 25 0.04 -19.01 0.70
C GLU A 25 0.16 -17.50 0.95
N VAL A 26 1.31 -16.91 0.61
CA VAL A 26 1.56 -15.46 0.71
C VAL A 26 0.60 -14.67 -0.19
N GLU A 27 0.47 -15.09 -1.44
CA GLU A 27 -0.45 -14.50 -2.43
C GLU A 27 -1.92 -14.65 -2.01
N ALA A 28 -2.30 -15.81 -1.49
CA ALA A 28 -3.64 -16.08 -0.99
C ALA A 28 -3.99 -15.17 0.21
N LEU A 29 -3.05 -15.01 1.15
CA LEU A 29 -3.22 -14.10 2.29
C LEU A 29 -3.34 -12.65 1.80
N ARG A 30 -2.47 -12.20 0.89
CA ARG A 30 -2.54 -10.84 0.33
C ARG A 30 -3.88 -10.59 -0.35
N TRP A 31 -4.31 -11.51 -1.22
CA TRP A 31 -5.59 -11.38 -1.91
C TRP A 31 -6.77 -11.36 -0.93
N ALA A 32 -6.76 -12.23 0.09
CA ALA A 32 -7.78 -12.23 1.12
C ALA A 32 -7.85 -10.89 1.87
N MET A 33 -6.70 -10.31 2.20
CA MET A 33 -6.60 -8.98 2.81
C MET A 33 -7.15 -7.89 1.89
N GLU A 34 -6.71 -7.82 0.63
CA GLU A 34 -7.19 -6.85 -0.35
C GLU A 34 -8.70 -6.95 -0.58
N ASN A 35 -9.21 -8.17 -0.77
CA ASN A 35 -10.63 -8.42 -1.02
C ASN A 35 -11.47 -8.09 0.22
N MET A 36 -11.02 -8.48 1.42
CA MET A 36 -11.74 -8.13 2.64
C MET A 36 -11.78 -6.62 2.86
N LEU A 37 -10.67 -5.90 2.66
CA LEU A 37 -10.61 -4.44 2.79
C LEU A 37 -11.55 -3.71 1.82
N GLN A 38 -11.88 -4.31 0.66
CA GLN A 38 -12.85 -3.75 -0.29
C GLN A 38 -14.31 -3.89 0.16
N HIS A 39 -14.61 -4.92 0.96
CA HIS A 39 -15.99 -5.31 1.27
C HIS A 39 -16.37 -5.16 2.76
N SER A 40 -15.38 -5.08 3.65
CA SER A 40 -15.56 -5.02 5.10
C SER A 40 -14.37 -4.35 5.78
N PRO A 41 -14.54 -3.74 6.95
CA PRO A 41 -13.41 -3.27 7.74
C PRO A 41 -12.76 -4.39 8.54
N CYS A 42 -12.72 -5.63 8.03
CA CYS A 42 -12.19 -6.78 8.76
C CYS A 42 -10.75 -6.51 9.21
N GLN A 43 -10.49 -6.76 10.49
CA GLN A 43 -9.26 -6.33 11.18
C GLN A 43 -8.34 -7.49 11.54
N SER A 44 -8.84 -8.74 11.47
CA SER A 44 -8.09 -9.92 11.89
C SER A 44 -7.99 -10.92 10.74
N PHE A 45 -6.75 -11.18 10.32
CA PHE A 45 -6.43 -12.22 9.36
C PHE A 45 -5.70 -13.34 10.07
N GLY A 46 -6.18 -14.56 9.88
CA GLY A 46 -5.57 -15.77 10.41
C GLY A 46 -4.91 -16.56 9.28
N THR A 47 -3.75 -17.15 9.57
CA THR A 47 -3.14 -18.19 8.74
C THR A 47 -2.64 -19.29 9.67
N ASP A 48 -2.80 -20.55 9.26
CA ASP A 48 -2.25 -21.72 9.93
C ASP A 48 -0.89 -22.14 9.36
N CYS A 49 -0.39 -21.42 8.33
CA CYS A 49 0.89 -21.67 7.72
C CYS A 49 2.03 -21.20 8.63
N LYS A 50 2.70 -22.15 9.30
CA LYS A 50 3.81 -21.86 10.24
C LYS A 50 4.98 -21.13 9.58
N GLU A 51 5.29 -21.47 8.33
CA GLU A 51 6.36 -20.83 7.56
C GLU A 51 6.00 -19.38 7.25
N LEU A 52 4.76 -19.12 6.83
CA LEU A 52 4.25 -17.75 6.62
C LEU A 52 4.29 -16.91 7.90
N ILE A 53 3.96 -17.50 9.06
CA ILE A 53 4.08 -16.83 10.36
C ILE A 53 5.55 -16.48 10.66
N ALA A 54 6.49 -17.39 10.37
CA ALA A 54 7.92 -17.14 10.57
C ALA A 54 8.42 -16.03 9.64
N MET A 55 7.99 -16.03 8.37
CA MET A 55 8.32 -14.99 7.40
C MET A 55 7.83 -13.60 7.82
N ILE A 56 6.60 -13.50 8.35
CA ILE A 56 6.05 -12.22 8.83
C ILE A 56 6.81 -11.71 10.06
N LYS A 57 7.28 -12.62 10.93
CA LYS A 57 8.02 -12.25 12.14
C LYS A 57 9.46 -11.83 11.86
N GLU A 58 10.12 -12.50 10.92
CA GLU A 58 11.55 -12.34 10.63
C GLU A 58 11.76 -12.21 9.11
N PRO A 59 11.23 -11.15 8.46
CA PRO A 59 11.27 -11.00 7.01
C PRO A 59 12.69 -10.94 6.45
N GLN A 60 13.68 -10.50 7.25
CA GLN A 60 15.08 -10.46 6.86
C GLN A 60 15.70 -11.84 6.58
N GLU A 61 15.16 -12.91 7.15
CA GLU A 61 15.62 -14.29 6.92
C GLU A 61 15.08 -14.87 5.60
N TRP A 62 14.14 -14.17 4.95
CA TRP A 62 13.42 -14.64 3.75
C TRP A 62 13.53 -13.66 2.57
N PRO A 63 14.74 -13.33 2.10
CA PRO A 63 14.95 -12.29 1.08
C PRO A 63 14.26 -12.58 -0.25
N SER A 64 14.00 -13.85 -0.58
CA SER A 64 13.26 -14.25 -1.79
C SER A 64 11.79 -13.85 -1.78
N PHE A 65 11.24 -13.41 -0.64
CA PHE A 65 9.85 -13.00 -0.46
C PHE A 65 9.73 -11.54 0.00
N ALA A 66 10.81 -10.76 -0.09
CA ALA A 66 10.88 -9.41 0.47
C ALA A 66 9.76 -8.50 -0.08
N THR A 67 9.52 -8.55 -1.40
CA THR A 67 8.51 -7.72 -2.07
C THR A 67 7.09 -8.12 -1.67
N GLU A 68 6.83 -9.40 -1.48
CA GLU A 68 5.52 -9.91 -1.08
C GLU A 68 5.23 -9.59 0.40
N LEU A 69 6.25 -9.67 1.26
CA LEU A 69 6.15 -9.32 2.68
C LEU A 69 5.97 -7.82 2.90
N GLU A 70 6.66 -6.97 2.13
CA GLU A 70 6.47 -5.51 2.18
C GLU A 70 5.03 -5.11 1.80
N LYS A 71 4.42 -5.80 0.84
CA LYS A 71 3.00 -5.61 0.48
C LYS A 71 2.06 -6.03 1.60
N ILE A 72 2.32 -7.17 2.25
CA ILE A 72 1.52 -7.63 3.40
C ILE A 72 1.65 -6.64 4.57
N GLU A 73 2.84 -6.17 4.88
CA GLU A 73 3.09 -5.15 5.91
C GLU A 73 2.33 -3.85 5.60
N THR A 74 2.37 -3.40 4.35
CA THR A 74 1.62 -2.23 3.89
C THR A 74 0.11 -2.41 4.06
N LEU A 75 -0.43 -3.60 3.74
CA LEU A 75 -1.85 -3.92 3.95
C LEU A 75 -2.22 -4.01 5.44
N GLN A 76 -1.32 -4.49 6.30
CA GLN A 76 -1.50 -4.47 7.76
C GLN A 76 -1.55 -3.04 8.29
N ILE A 77 -0.63 -2.16 7.84
CA ILE A 77 -0.63 -0.73 8.20
C ILE A 77 -1.93 -0.06 7.72
N LEU A 78 -2.39 -0.36 6.49
CA LEU A 78 -3.68 0.13 5.98
C LEU A 78 -4.85 -0.36 6.84
N SER A 79 -4.87 -1.63 7.25
CA SER A 79 -5.87 -2.18 8.17
C SER A 79 -5.89 -1.43 9.51
N LEU A 80 -4.73 -1.14 10.10
CA LEU A 80 -4.60 -0.34 11.33
C LEU A 80 -5.10 1.11 11.13
N ILE A 81 -4.80 1.72 9.98
CA ILE A 81 -5.31 3.07 9.64
C ILE A 81 -6.83 3.06 9.49
N LEU A 82 -7.40 2.01 8.88
CA LEU A 82 -8.84 1.83 8.71
C LEU A 82 -9.54 1.54 10.04
N GLU A 83 -8.95 0.73 10.92
CA GLU A 83 -9.39 0.52 12.30
C GLU A 83 -9.53 1.85 13.03
N HIS A 84 -8.53 2.72 12.91
CA HIS A 84 -8.57 4.02 13.57
C HIS A 84 -9.61 4.97 12.94
N LYS A 85 -9.82 4.93 11.61
CA LYS A 85 -10.87 5.72 10.94
C LYS A 85 -12.28 5.27 11.37
N GLN A 86 -12.46 3.98 11.65
CA GLN A 86 -13.71 3.39 12.17
C GLN A 86 -13.92 3.75 13.64
N LEU A 87 -12.89 3.62 14.48
CA LEU A 87 -12.93 3.99 15.90
C LEU A 87 -13.23 5.48 16.11
N GLN A 88 -12.72 6.36 15.23
CA GLN A 88 -13.08 7.78 15.21
C GLN A 88 -14.57 8.04 14.89
N GLN A 89 -15.27 7.10 14.23
CA GLN A 89 -16.68 7.24 13.90
C GLN A 89 -17.63 6.48 14.84
N VAL A 90 -17.15 5.52 15.64
CA VAL A 90 -18.03 4.61 16.41
C VAL A 90 -17.85 4.61 17.93
N SER A 91 -16.67 4.88 18.52
CA SER A 91 -16.48 4.61 19.96
C SER A 91 -16.11 5.82 20.82
N LYS A 92 -17.02 6.20 21.74
CA LYS A 92 -16.75 6.98 22.96
C LYS A 92 -16.22 6.08 24.10
N ASP A 93 -15.34 5.11 23.79
CA ASP A 93 -14.87 4.15 24.79
C ASP A 93 -13.45 4.51 25.29
N PRO A 94 -13.27 4.91 26.56
CA PRO A 94 -11.99 5.42 27.09
C PRO A 94 -10.86 4.37 27.20
N MET A 95 -11.17 3.08 27.05
CA MET A 95 -10.21 1.99 27.32
C MET A 95 -9.31 1.63 26.11
N ASN A 96 -9.65 2.10 24.90
CA ASN A 96 -8.88 1.81 23.69
C ASN A 96 -7.83 2.91 23.44
N GLN A 97 -6.73 2.88 24.19
CA GLN A 97 -5.68 3.88 24.06
C GLN A 97 -4.84 3.60 22.81
N VAL A 98 -5.11 4.36 21.76
CA VAL A 98 -4.27 4.44 20.57
C VAL A 98 -2.85 4.79 21.01
N SER A 99 -1.85 4.03 20.53
CA SER A 99 -0.45 4.32 20.85
C SER A 99 -0.10 5.76 20.47
N GLN A 100 0.57 6.48 21.36
CA GLN A 100 1.01 7.85 21.12
C GLN A 100 1.88 7.98 19.85
N VAL A 101 2.59 6.90 19.48
CA VAL A 101 3.36 6.82 18.23
C VAL A 101 2.43 6.81 17.01
N PHE A 102 1.36 6.02 17.07
CA PHE A 102 0.36 5.94 16.01
C PHE A 102 -0.37 7.27 15.83
N GLU A 103 -0.74 7.94 16.91
CA GLU A 103 -1.42 9.23 16.83
C GLU A 103 -0.55 10.29 16.15
N LYS A 104 0.75 10.34 16.50
CA LYS A 104 1.73 11.21 15.82
C LYS A 104 1.89 10.84 14.34
N TYR A 105 1.94 9.55 14.01
CA TYR A 105 2.01 9.08 12.63
C TYR A 105 0.76 9.46 11.83
N LEU A 106 -0.43 9.26 12.39
CA LEU A 106 -1.69 9.63 11.75
C LEU A 106 -1.79 11.14 11.55
N GLN A 107 -1.37 11.94 12.53
CA GLN A 107 -1.30 13.39 12.39
C GLN A 107 -0.33 13.79 11.28
N TYR A 108 0.83 13.15 11.19
CA TYR A 108 1.81 13.37 10.12
C TYR A 108 1.22 13.05 8.75
N VAL A 109 0.65 11.85 8.57
CA VAL A 109 0.03 11.43 7.30
C VAL A 109 -1.12 12.37 6.93
N LYS A 110 -2.01 12.71 7.87
CA LYS A 110 -3.10 13.67 7.59
C LYS A 110 -2.59 15.07 7.23
N ARG A 111 -1.47 15.51 7.82
CA ARG A 111 -0.90 16.85 7.60
C ARG A 111 -0.17 16.97 6.27
N PHE A 112 0.53 15.92 5.85
CA PHE A 112 1.42 15.91 4.70
C PHE A 112 0.91 15.11 3.51
N SER A 113 -0.18 14.35 3.67
CA SER A 113 -0.89 13.70 2.57
C SER A 113 -1.20 14.75 1.50
N ARG A 114 -0.63 14.53 0.31
CA ARG A 114 -0.88 15.34 -0.87
C ARG A 114 -2.23 15.00 -1.47
N TYR A 115 -2.56 13.70 -1.47
CA TYR A 115 -3.77 13.17 -2.05
C TYR A 115 -4.80 12.74 -1.01
N LYS A 116 -5.99 13.35 -1.06
CA LYS A 116 -7.14 13.00 -0.21
C LYS A 116 -8.13 12.09 -0.92
N ASN A 117 -8.16 12.17 -2.25
CA ASN A 117 -9.09 11.39 -3.05
C ASN A 117 -8.47 10.03 -3.40
N PRO A 118 -9.07 8.90 -2.96
CA PRO A 118 -8.55 7.58 -3.31
C PRO A 118 -8.52 7.31 -4.84
N ASP A 119 -9.43 7.92 -5.60
CA ASP A 119 -9.40 7.84 -7.06
C ASP A 119 -8.20 8.60 -7.65
N ALA A 120 -7.80 9.73 -7.04
CA ALA A 120 -6.61 10.47 -7.45
C ALA A 120 -5.34 9.62 -7.21
N VAL A 121 -5.25 8.94 -6.06
CA VAL A 121 -4.16 8.00 -5.77
C VAL A 121 -4.11 6.86 -6.80
N ARG A 122 -5.27 6.30 -7.18
CA ARG A 122 -5.33 5.26 -8.21
C ARG A 122 -4.86 5.76 -9.58
N GLN A 123 -5.31 6.94 -10.00
CA GLN A 123 -4.89 7.55 -11.27
C GLN A 123 -3.38 7.84 -11.27
N PHE A 124 -2.85 8.30 -10.14
CA PHE A 124 -1.43 8.52 -9.94
C PHE A 124 -0.61 7.24 -10.20
N HIS A 125 -1.00 6.12 -9.58
CA HIS A 125 -0.36 4.82 -9.83
C HIS A 125 -0.45 4.37 -11.29
N ILE A 126 -1.60 4.59 -11.95
CA ILE A 126 -1.77 4.24 -13.37
C ILE A 126 -0.81 5.06 -14.24
N ILE A 127 -0.66 6.37 -13.99
CA ILE A 127 0.25 7.23 -14.75
C ILE A 127 1.70 6.79 -14.53
N LEU A 128 2.14 6.65 -13.28
CA LEU A 128 3.53 6.30 -12.97
C LEU A 128 3.92 4.88 -13.40
N SER A 129 3.00 3.92 -13.38
CA SER A 129 3.26 2.55 -13.83
C SER A 129 3.65 2.44 -15.31
N ARG A 130 3.35 3.47 -16.12
CA ARG A 130 3.76 3.55 -17.53
C ARG A 130 5.22 3.93 -17.69
N HIS A 131 5.83 4.41 -16.63
CA HIS A 131 7.23 4.79 -16.59
C HIS A 131 8.00 3.66 -15.88
N GLN A 132 9.20 3.34 -16.37
CA GLN A 132 10.05 2.26 -15.84
C GLN A 132 10.73 2.69 -14.53
N LEU A 133 9.93 3.15 -13.58
CA LEU A 133 10.34 3.60 -12.27
C LEU A 133 10.42 2.41 -11.31
N THR A 134 11.39 2.48 -10.42
CA THR A 134 11.43 1.64 -9.23
C THR A 134 10.36 2.06 -8.23
N GLU A 135 10.02 1.18 -7.30
CA GLU A 135 9.07 1.47 -6.22
C GLU A 135 9.49 2.68 -5.38
N PHE A 136 10.80 2.79 -5.11
CA PHE A 136 11.37 3.95 -4.45
C PHE A 136 11.10 5.26 -5.22
N GLU A 137 11.41 5.28 -6.52
CA GLU A 137 11.21 6.48 -7.36
C GLU A 137 9.73 6.87 -7.43
N LEU A 138 8.84 5.89 -7.57
CA LEU A 138 7.39 6.09 -7.55
C LEU A 138 6.95 6.74 -6.23
N CYS A 139 7.42 6.21 -5.11
CA CYS A 139 7.03 6.66 -3.77
C CYS A 139 7.52 8.10 -3.49
N VAL A 140 8.76 8.44 -3.87
CA VAL A 140 9.28 9.80 -3.70
C VAL A 140 8.54 10.80 -4.58
N LEU A 141 8.32 10.49 -5.86
CA LEU A 141 7.57 11.37 -6.77
C LEU A 141 6.12 11.58 -6.29
N GLY A 142 5.49 10.54 -5.74
CA GLY A 142 4.12 10.64 -5.19
C GLY A 142 4.02 11.43 -3.90
N ASN A 143 4.97 11.27 -3.00
CA ASN A 143 4.92 11.96 -1.71
C ASN A 143 5.36 13.43 -1.82
N LEU A 144 6.40 13.70 -2.61
CA LEU A 144 6.99 15.03 -2.71
C LEU A 144 6.34 15.89 -3.80
N CYS A 145 5.82 15.27 -4.87
CA CYS A 145 5.15 15.94 -5.99
C CYS A 145 5.99 17.09 -6.59
N PRO A 146 7.19 16.82 -7.15
CA PRO A 146 8.00 17.84 -7.79
C PRO A 146 7.28 18.46 -9.00
N GLU A 147 7.53 19.74 -9.26
CA GLU A 147 6.88 20.49 -10.35
C GLU A 147 7.74 20.58 -11.61
N THR A 148 9.05 20.38 -11.51
CA THR A 148 9.98 20.42 -12.65
C THR A 148 10.89 19.20 -12.70
N ALA A 149 11.43 18.89 -13.88
CA ALA A 149 12.41 17.81 -14.03
C ALA A 149 13.66 18.04 -13.17
N GLU A 150 14.13 19.28 -13.03
CA GLU A 150 15.29 19.60 -12.18
C GLU A 150 15.03 19.26 -10.72
N GLU A 151 13.84 19.59 -10.20
CA GLU A 151 13.45 19.25 -8.84
C GLU A 151 13.36 17.74 -8.65
N ALA A 152 12.71 17.03 -9.58
CA ALA A 152 12.59 15.58 -9.55
C ALA A 152 13.96 14.88 -9.57
N VAL A 153 14.89 15.34 -10.42
CA VAL A 153 16.25 14.78 -10.50
C VAL A 153 17.08 15.14 -9.27
N ALA A 154 16.89 16.32 -8.68
CA ALA A 154 17.56 16.70 -7.44
C ALA A 154 17.12 15.83 -6.25
N MET A 155 15.83 15.49 -6.17
CA MET A 155 15.29 14.59 -5.15
C MET A 155 15.62 13.11 -5.43
N VAL A 156 15.63 12.73 -6.71
CA VAL A 156 15.76 11.34 -7.16
C VAL A 156 16.78 11.24 -8.29
N PRO A 157 18.09 11.27 -7.96
CA PRO A 157 19.16 11.25 -8.98
C PRO A 157 19.14 9.97 -9.85
N SER A 158 18.54 8.90 -9.34
CA SER A 158 18.46 7.61 -10.04
C SER A 158 17.66 7.68 -11.35
N LEU A 159 16.76 8.67 -11.50
CA LEU A 159 15.99 8.93 -12.73
C LEU A 159 16.88 9.17 -13.96
N LYS A 160 18.12 9.61 -13.75
CA LYS A 160 19.12 9.90 -14.79
C LYS A 160 20.24 8.86 -14.90
N THR A 161 20.14 7.74 -14.18
CA THR A 161 21.18 6.70 -14.20
C THR A 161 21.39 6.14 -15.61
N LYS A 162 22.67 5.97 -16.01
CA LYS A 162 23.07 5.43 -17.32
C LYS A 162 22.38 4.07 -17.58
N GLY A 163 21.61 3.99 -18.66
CA GLY A 163 20.88 2.77 -19.10
C GLY A 163 19.36 2.81 -18.94
N ARG A 164 18.81 3.72 -18.12
CA ARG A 164 17.36 4.01 -18.02
C ARG A 164 17.00 5.49 -18.12
N ALA A 165 17.99 6.36 -18.29
CA ALA A 165 17.86 7.82 -18.20
C ALA A 165 16.63 8.34 -18.95
N HIS A 166 15.62 8.77 -18.18
CA HIS A 166 14.50 9.50 -18.75
C HIS A 166 15.03 10.84 -19.28
N SER A 167 14.67 11.22 -20.51
CA SER A 167 14.97 12.56 -21.00
C SER A 167 14.26 13.60 -20.12
N ASP A 168 14.81 14.81 -20.03
CA ASP A 168 14.16 15.85 -19.21
C ASP A 168 12.72 16.08 -19.67
N GLU A 169 12.47 16.03 -20.98
CA GLU A 169 11.13 16.14 -21.57
C GLU A 169 10.19 15.00 -21.15
N ALA A 170 10.72 13.78 -20.96
CA ALA A 170 9.92 12.65 -20.51
C ALA A 170 9.53 12.78 -19.03
N ILE A 171 10.45 13.30 -18.20
CA ILE A 171 10.17 13.60 -16.78
C ILE A 171 9.17 14.75 -16.73
N GLU A 172 9.40 15.84 -17.47
CA GLU A 172 8.50 16.99 -17.55
C GLU A 172 7.08 16.57 -17.95
N LYS A 173 6.96 15.70 -18.96
CA LYS A 173 5.66 15.19 -19.40
C LYS A 173 4.97 14.36 -18.32
N MET A 174 5.71 13.49 -17.65
CA MET A 174 5.19 12.69 -16.54
C MET A 174 4.65 13.59 -15.42
N LEU A 175 5.43 14.59 -15.01
CA LEU A 175 5.02 15.53 -13.96
C LEU A 175 3.81 16.37 -14.38
N ASN A 176 3.74 16.78 -15.64
CA ASN A 176 2.57 17.45 -16.18
C ASN A 176 1.31 16.56 -16.12
N ASP A 177 1.41 15.29 -16.51
CA ASP A 177 0.30 14.33 -16.44
C ASP A 177 -0.16 14.13 -14.97
N LEU A 178 0.79 14.07 -14.03
CA LEU A 178 0.50 13.99 -12.60
C LEU A 178 -0.17 15.26 -12.06
N SER A 179 0.25 16.43 -12.54
CA SER A 179 -0.34 17.72 -12.12
C SER A 179 -1.84 17.81 -12.47
N LEU A 180 -2.27 17.13 -13.55
CA LEU A 180 -3.68 17.09 -13.94
C LEU A 180 -4.52 16.33 -12.92
N VAL A 181 -3.98 15.28 -12.30
CA VAL A 181 -4.68 14.53 -11.24
C VAL A 181 -4.86 15.39 -9.99
N LYS A 182 -3.83 16.17 -9.63
CA LYS A 182 -3.85 17.08 -8.48
C LYS A 182 -4.83 18.25 -8.63
N ARG A 183 -5.21 18.64 -9.85
CA ARG A 183 -6.19 19.74 -10.09
C ARG A 183 -7.62 19.38 -9.72
N PHE A 184 -7.94 18.09 -9.56
CA PHE A 184 -9.28 17.60 -9.25
C PHE A 184 -9.43 17.11 -7.80
N GLU A 185 -8.48 17.46 -6.94
CA GLU A 185 -8.55 17.30 -5.49
C GLU A 185 -9.04 18.57 -4.78
#